data_AF-A0A2J8M2F0-F1
#
_entry.id   AF-A0A2J8M2F0-F1
#
_cell.length_a   1.000
_cell.length_b   1.000
_cell.length_c   1.000
_cell.angle_alpha   90.00
_cell.angle_beta   90.00
_cell.angle_gamma   90.00
#
_symmetry.space_group_name_H-M   'P 1'
#
loop_
_entity.id
_entity.type
_entity.pdbx_description
1 polymer ?
#
loop_
_entity_poly.entity_id
_entity_poly.type
_entity_poly.pdbx_seq_one_letter_code
_entity_poly.pdbx_strand_id
1 'polypeptide(L)'
;MCELYSKRDTLALRKKHIGPSCKVFFASDPIKIVRAQRQYMFDENGEQYLDCINNVAHVGHCHPGVVKAALKQMELLNTNSRFLHDNIVEYAKRLSATLPEKLSVCYFTNSGSEANDLALRLARQFRGHQDVITLDHAYHGHLSSLIEISPYKFQKGKDVKKEFVHVAPTPDTYRGKYREDHADPASAYADEVKKIIEDAHNSGRKYGGNPVSCAVGLAVLDIIENEDLQGNAKRVGNYLTELLKKQKAKHTLIGDIRGIGLFIGIDLVKDHLKRTPATAEAQHIIYK
;
A
#
# COMPACT_ATOMS: atom_id res chain seq x y z
N MET A 1 -13.39 26.40 11.35
CA MET A 1 -14.27 26.60 10.18
C MET A 1 -15.56 25.85 10.44
N CYS A 2 -16.70 26.41 10.06
CA CYS A 2 -17.98 25.70 10.14
C CYS A 2 -18.09 24.80 8.90
N GLU A 3 -18.48 23.54 9.09
CA GLU A 3 -18.68 22.59 8.00
C GLU A 3 -19.84 23.01 7.09
N LEU A 4 -19.70 22.80 5.78
CA LEU A 4 -20.73 23.19 4.80
C LEU A 4 -22.04 22.39 4.94
N TYR A 5 -21.97 21.14 5.38
CA TYR A 5 -23.11 20.22 5.46
C TYR A 5 -23.06 19.37 6.73
N SER A 6 -24.22 18.96 7.25
CA SER A 6 -24.28 17.93 8.30
C SER A 6 -23.76 16.57 7.80
N LYS A 7 -23.46 15.62 8.69
CA LYS A 7 -23.12 14.22 8.32
C LYS A 7 -24.23 13.56 7.51
N ARG A 8 -25.49 13.76 7.93
CA ARG A 8 -26.67 13.25 7.22
C ARG A 8 -26.76 13.78 5.80
N ASP A 9 -26.62 15.10 5.62
CA ASP A 9 -26.73 15.72 4.30
C ASP A 9 -25.54 15.34 3.41
N THR A 10 -24.33 15.25 4.00
CA THR A 10 -23.13 14.77 3.31
C THR A 10 -23.36 13.35 2.74
N LEU A 11 -23.94 12.44 3.53
CA LEU A 11 -24.25 11.08 3.06
C LEU A 11 -25.31 11.05 1.96
N ALA A 12 -26.36 11.87 2.08
CA ALA A 12 -27.41 11.99 1.06
C ALA A 12 -26.84 12.52 -0.26
N LEU A 13 -26.04 13.58 -0.20
CA LEU A 13 -25.39 14.18 -1.37
C LEU A 13 -24.38 13.23 -2.01
N ARG A 14 -23.58 12.50 -1.21
CA ARG A 14 -22.67 11.46 -1.73
C ARG A 14 -23.42 10.38 -2.50
N LYS A 15 -24.56 9.90 -2.00
CA LYS A 15 -25.39 8.90 -2.72
C LYS A 15 -25.91 9.43 -4.06
N LYS A 16 -26.17 10.72 -4.15
CA LYS A 16 -26.67 11.37 -5.38
C LYS A 16 -25.57 11.71 -6.37
N HIS A 17 -24.38 12.09 -5.90
CA HIS A 17 -23.36 12.75 -6.71
C HIS A 17 -22.05 11.97 -6.86
N ILE A 18 -21.80 10.93 -6.06
CA ILE A 18 -20.56 10.14 -6.09
C ILE A 18 -20.88 8.69 -6.48
N GLY A 19 -20.08 8.13 -7.38
CA GLY A 19 -20.26 6.75 -7.86
C GLY A 19 -20.26 5.72 -6.71
N PRO A 20 -21.13 4.69 -6.76
CA PRO A 20 -21.30 3.72 -5.67
C PRO A 20 -20.09 2.79 -5.46
N SER A 21 -19.11 2.82 -6.36
CA SER A 21 -17.81 2.16 -6.24
C SER A 21 -16.87 2.83 -5.23
N CYS A 22 -17.05 4.13 -4.95
CA CYS A 22 -16.29 4.88 -3.95
C CYS A 22 -16.83 4.59 -2.55
N LYS A 23 -16.45 3.43 -1.99
CA LYS A 23 -16.90 2.98 -0.68
C LYS A 23 -16.39 3.86 0.45
N VAL A 24 -17.15 3.92 1.54
CA VAL A 24 -16.78 4.56 2.80
C VAL A 24 -16.44 3.49 3.83
N PHE A 25 -15.51 3.80 4.73
CA PHE A 25 -15.29 2.99 5.92
C PHE A 25 -16.49 3.09 6.88
N PHE A 26 -16.65 2.08 7.74
CA PHE A 26 -17.74 2.00 8.73
C PHE A 26 -19.13 2.20 8.09
N ALA A 27 -19.48 1.36 7.11
CA ALA A 27 -20.66 1.58 6.27
C ALA A 27 -22.00 1.73 7.04
N SER A 28 -22.12 1.14 8.23
CA SER A 28 -23.27 1.29 9.12
C SER A 28 -23.38 2.70 9.72
N ASP A 29 -22.25 3.26 10.17
CA ASP A 29 -22.17 4.62 10.68
C ASP A 29 -20.86 5.32 10.25
N PRO A 30 -20.81 5.87 9.02
CA PRO A 30 -19.57 6.44 8.49
C PRO A 30 -19.11 7.65 9.31
N ILE A 31 -17.83 7.69 9.66
CA ILE A 31 -17.25 8.81 10.43
C ILE A 31 -17.01 9.99 9.49
N LYS A 32 -17.46 11.19 9.88
CA LYS A 32 -17.20 12.42 9.12
C LYS A 32 -16.02 13.16 9.74
N ILE A 33 -14.83 12.89 9.21
CA ILE A 33 -13.61 13.59 9.63
C ILE A 33 -13.57 15.01 9.06
N VAL A 34 -13.37 16.01 9.93
CA VAL A 34 -13.37 17.44 9.57
C VAL A 34 -12.03 18.12 9.82
N ARG A 35 -11.17 17.51 10.64
CA ARG A 35 -9.83 18.02 10.95
C ARG A 35 -8.89 16.86 11.23
N ALA A 36 -7.61 17.03 10.90
CA ALA A 36 -6.58 16.08 11.27
C ALA A 36 -5.26 16.82 11.59
N GLN A 37 -4.44 16.22 12.43
CA GLN A 37 -3.12 16.74 12.79
C GLN A 37 -2.24 15.60 13.29
N ARG A 38 -1.05 15.46 12.70
CA ARG A 38 -0.09 14.38 13.01
C ARG A 38 -0.79 13.01 12.94
N GLN A 39 -0.79 12.22 14.00
CA GLN A 39 -1.41 10.90 14.07
C GLN A 39 -2.91 10.92 14.41
N TYR A 40 -3.53 12.10 14.55
CA TYR A 40 -4.91 12.22 15.02
C TYR A 40 -5.85 12.76 13.95
N MET A 41 -7.08 12.24 13.94
CA MET A 41 -8.21 12.75 13.18
C MET A 41 -9.33 13.15 14.14
N PHE A 42 -10.17 14.09 13.73
CA PHE A 42 -11.26 14.63 14.54
C PHE A 42 -12.54 14.67 13.72
N ASP A 43 -13.63 14.16 14.29
CA ASP A 43 -14.94 14.19 13.64
C ASP A 43 -15.67 15.53 13.84
N GLU A 44 -16.89 15.63 13.28
CA GLU A 44 -17.71 16.85 13.33
C GLU A 44 -18.16 17.25 14.73
N ASN A 45 -18.10 16.35 15.71
CA ASN A 45 -18.43 16.60 17.11
C ASN A 45 -17.20 16.92 17.95
N GLY A 46 -16.00 16.85 17.36
CA GLY A 46 -14.72 17.08 18.02
C GLY A 46 -14.12 15.83 18.67
N GLU A 47 -14.72 14.65 18.47
CA GLU A 47 -14.17 13.39 18.98
C GLU A 47 -12.84 13.10 18.32
N GLN A 48 -11.86 12.66 19.12
CA GLN A 48 -10.49 12.43 18.67
C GLN A 48 -10.24 10.94 18.40
N TYR A 49 -9.72 10.64 17.22
CA TYR A 49 -9.36 9.30 16.79
C TYR A 49 -7.85 9.21 16.56
N LEU A 50 -7.22 8.17 17.11
CA LEU A 50 -5.85 7.80 16.74
C LEU A 50 -5.89 7.06 15.40
N ASP A 51 -5.18 7.58 14.40
CA ASP A 51 -5.14 7.01 13.06
C ASP A 51 -4.09 5.89 12.96
N CYS A 52 -4.59 4.66 12.92
CA CYS A 52 -3.79 3.45 12.71
C CYS A 52 -4.03 2.81 11.34
N ILE A 53 -4.64 3.52 10.38
CA ILE A 53 -5.07 2.97 9.08
C ILE A 53 -4.37 3.67 7.92
N ASN A 54 -4.26 5.00 7.95
CA ASN A 54 -3.76 5.75 6.79
C ASN A 54 -2.24 5.66 6.66
N ASN A 55 -1.78 5.18 5.50
CA ASN A 55 -0.37 5.20 5.11
C ASN A 55 -0.01 6.40 4.22
N VAL A 56 -1.01 7.10 3.66
CA VAL A 56 -0.81 8.25 2.76
C VAL A 56 -0.20 9.44 3.50
N ALA A 57 -0.70 9.73 4.70
CA ALA A 57 -0.18 10.78 5.57
C ALA A 57 1.10 10.30 6.30
N HIS A 58 2.13 9.94 5.54
CA HIS A 58 3.33 9.24 6.04
C HIS A 58 4.09 10.02 7.13
N VAL A 59 4.14 11.34 7.01
CA VAL A 59 4.76 12.26 8.00
C VAL A 59 3.72 12.87 8.94
N GLY A 60 2.55 12.25 9.05
CA GLY A 60 1.40 12.74 9.79
C GLY A 60 0.52 13.72 9.01
N HIS A 61 -0.73 13.81 9.43
CA HIS A 61 -1.75 14.69 8.87
C HIS A 61 -1.36 16.16 9.00
N CYS A 62 -1.53 16.91 7.91
CA CYS A 62 -1.32 18.36 7.86
C CYS A 62 0.05 18.79 8.39
N HIS A 63 1.12 18.04 8.11
CA HIS A 63 2.46 18.35 8.59
C HIS A 63 2.86 19.78 8.18
N PRO A 64 3.19 20.68 9.13
CA PRO A 64 3.34 22.11 8.85
C PRO A 64 4.48 22.39 7.87
N GLY A 65 5.55 21.60 7.91
CA GLY A 65 6.66 21.71 6.94
C GLY A 65 6.23 21.40 5.51
N VAL A 66 5.40 20.37 5.30
CA VAL A 66 4.90 19.98 3.97
C VAL A 66 3.92 21.02 3.46
N VAL A 67 2.97 21.46 4.30
CA VAL A 67 1.98 22.48 3.95
C VAL A 67 2.68 23.78 3.54
N LYS A 68 3.64 24.25 4.33
CA LYS A 68 4.40 25.48 4.04
C LYS A 68 5.18 25.37 2.72
N ALA A 69 5.85 24.24 2.46
CA ALA A 69 6.59 24.02 1.23
C ALA A 69 5.68 24.02 -0.01
N ALA A 70 4.53 23.33 0.08
CA ALA A 70 3.54 23.28 -0.98
C ALA A 70 2.95 24.67 -1.29
N LEU A 71 2.50 25.40 -0.25
CA LEU A 71 1.96 26.75 -0.41
C LEU A 71 2.97 27.69 -1.08
N LYS A 72 4.20 27.73 -0.58
CA LYS A 72 5.26 28.57 -1.13
C LYS A 72 5.51 28.30 -2.61
N GLN A 73 5.53 27.03 -3.03
CA GLN A 73 5.74 26.71 -4.44
C GLN A 73 4.51 27.06 -5.30
N MET A 74 3.29 26.80 -4.81
CA MET A 74 2.05 27.11 -5.54
C MET A 74 1.84 28.61 -5.76
N GLU A 75 2.26 29.46 -4.80
CA GLU A 75 2.25 30.91 -4.95
C GLU A 75 3.26 31.40 -6.00
N LEU A 76 4.35 30.66 -6.20
CA LEU A 76 5.42 31.01 -7.13
C LEU A 76 5.15 30.51 -8.55
N LEU A 77 4.95 29.20 -8.72
CA LEU A 77 4.82 28.55 -10.02
C LEU A 77 4.25 27.13 -9.91
N ASN A 78 3.30 26.81 -10.80
CA ASN A 78 2.83 25.44 -11.03
C ASN A 78 2.65 25.20 -12.54
N THR A 79 3.60 24.51 -13.17
CA THR A 79 3.62 24.26 -14.62
C THR A 79 4.09 22.84 -14.93
N ASN A 80 3.95 22.43 -16.20
CA ASN A 80 4.43 21.13 -16.66
C ASN A 80 5.97 21.09 -16.76
N SER A 81 6.53 19.88 -16.82
CA SER A 81 7.99 19.65 -16.81
C SER A 81 8.71 19.96 -18.13
N ARG A 82 8.07 20.62 -19.10
CA ARG A 82 8.75 21.07 -20.34
C ARG A 82 9.52 22.37 -20.14
N PHE A 83 9.22 23.11 -19.09
CA PHE A 83 10.01 24.25 -18.64
C PHE A 83 10.99 23.79 -17.57
N LEU A 84 12.20 24.36 -17.57
CA LEU A 84 13.21 24.05 -16.57
C LEU A 84 12.81 24.59 -15.20
N HIS A 85 13.05 23.80 -14.16
CA HIS A 85 12.88 24.20 -12.78
C HIS A 85 13.73 23.32 -11.87
N ASP A 86 14.36 23.87 -10.83
CA ASP A 86 15.37 23.14 -10.05
C ASP A 86 14.76 22.03 -9.17
N ASN A 87 13.58 22.25 -8.58
CA ASN A 87 12.95 21.30 -7.65
C ASN A 87 12.80 19.87 -8.21
N ILE A 88 12.47 19.73 -9.50
CA ILE A 88 12.28 18.41 -10.13
C ILE A 88 13.60 17.64 -10.21
N VAL A 89 14.71 18.35 -10.48
CA VAL A 89 16.06 17.80 -10.56
C VAL A 89 16.59 17.48 -9.17
N GLU A 90 16.43 18.41 -8.22
CA GLU A 90 16.88 18.21 -6.85
C GLU A 90 16.16 17.02 -6.20
N TYR A 91 14.87 16.83 -6.48
CA TYR A 91 14.20 15.64 -5.97
C TYR A 91 14.66 14.36 -6.66
N ALA A 92 14.80 14.34 -7.99
CA ALA A 92 15.31 13.15 -8.68
C ALA A 92 16.66 12.71 -8.08
N LYS A 93 17.56 13.68 -7.85
CA LYS A 93 18.87 13.46 -7.25
C LYS A 93 18.77 12.92 -5.82
N ARG A 94 17.97 13.54 -4.95
CA ARG A 94 17.83 13.08 -3.56
C ARG A 94 17.15 11.73 -3.46
N LEU A 95 16.11 11.48 -4.25
CA LEU A 95 15.45 10.18 -4.27
C LEU A 95 16.41 9.07 -4.73
N SER A 96 17.10 9.27 -5.85
CA SER A 96 18.03 8.27 -6.37
C SER A 96 19.22 8.02 -5.43
N ALA A 97 19.65 9.01 -4.65
CA ALA A 97 20.69 8.82 -3.63
C ALA A 97 20.28 7.84 -2.51
N THR A 98 18.99 7.58 -2.32
CA THR A 98 18.48 6.55 -1.38
C THR A 98 18.41 5.15 -1.98
N LEU A 99 18.70 5.00 -3.27
CA LEU A 99 18.62 3.76 -4.03
C LEU A 99 20.03 3.26 -4.41
N PRO A 100 20.18 1.99 -4.80
CA PRO A 100 21.43 1.51 -5.39
C PRO A 100 21.87 2.35 -6.59
N GLU A 101 23.18 2.53 -6.78
CA GLU A 101 23.79 3.43 -7.79
C GLU A 101 23.21 3.28 -9.21
N LYS A 102 22.83 2.06 -9.60
CA LYS A 102 22.24 1.76 -10.91
C LYS A 102 20.82 2.33 -11.12
N LEU A 103 20.13 2.76 -10.06
CA LEU A 103 18.79 3.32 -10.08
C LEU A 103 18.85 4.85 -9.95
N SER A 104 19.35 5.52 -11.00
CA SER A 104 19.69 6.94 -10.99
C SER A 104 18.78 7.84 -11.84
N VAL A 105 17.81 7.26 -12.56
CA VAL A 105 16.90 8.00 -13.45
C VAL A 105 15.46 7.79 -13.00
N CYS A 106 14.70 8.88 -12.93
CA CYS A 106 13.31 8.85 -12.52
C CYS A 106 12.38 9.33 -13.64
N TYR A 107 11.25 8.64 -13.81
CA TYR A 107 10.07 9.17 -14.50
C TYR A 107 9.07 9.64 -13.46
N PHE A 108 8.38 10.78 -13.69
CA PHE A 108 7.42 11.40 -12.75
C PHE A 108 5.94 11.16 -13.12
N THR A 109 5.17 10.57 -12.19
CA THR A 109 3.75 10.21 -12.27
C THR A 109 2.99 10.68 -11.04
N ASN A 110 1.66 10.57 -11.07
CA ASN A 110 0.75 11.12 -10.05
C ASN A 110 0.10 10.03 -9.19
N SER A 111 0.32 8.74 -9.49
CA SER A 111 -0.21 7.64 -8.70
C SER A 111 0.62 6.36 -8.84
N GLY A 112 0.43 5.43 -7.90
CA GLY A 112 0.99 4.07 -7.99
C GLY A 112 0.45 3.27 -9.19
N SER A 113 -0.76 3.58 -9.66
CA SER A 113 -1.27 2.96 -10.89
C SER A 113 -0.51 3.47 -12.11
N GLU A 114 -0.34 4.78 -12.27
CA GLU A 114 0.47 5.32 -13.38
C GLU A 114 1.92 4.82 -13.32
N ALA A 115 2.44 4.66 -12.10
CA ALA A 115 3.77 4.12 -11.85
C ALA A 115 3.95 2.72 -12.45
N ASN A 116 3.07 1.80 -12.04
CA ASN A 116 3.11 0.41 -12.47
C ASN A 116 2.70 0.24 -13.94
N ASP A 117 1.84 1.10 -14.49
CA ASP A 117 1.49 1.04 -15.91
C ASP A 117 2.66 1.45 -16.80
N LEU A 118 3.31 2.57 -16.48
CA LEU A 118 4.56 2.96 -17.12
C LEU A 118 5.61 1.87 -16.95
N ALA A 119 5.56 1.11 -15.85
CA ALA A 119 6.45 -0.01 -15.62
C ALA A 119 6.39 -1.09 -16.66
N LEU A 120 5.18 -1.61 -16.80
CA LEU A 120 4.89 -2.66 -17.74
C LEU A 120 5.26 -2.18 -19.14
N ARG A 121 4.92 -0.92 -19.46
CA ARG A 121 5.25 -0.34 -20.77
C ARG A 121 6.75 -0.32 -21.04
N LEU A 122 7.56 0.25 -20.14
CA LEU A 122 9.02 0.35 -20.32
C LEU A 122 9.65 -1.04 -20.46
N ALA A 123 9.20 -1.98 -19.65
CA ALA A 123 9.78 -3.31 -19.65
C ALA A 123 9.43 -4.13 -20.89
N ARG A 124 8.17 -4.06 -21.31
CA ARG A 124 7.68 -4.67 -22.55
C ARG A 124 8.39 -4.10 -23.75
N GLN A 125 8.63 -2.78 -23.77
CA GLN A 125 9.40 -2.14 -24.83
C GLN A 125 10.87 -2.57 -24.83
N PHE A 126 11.50 -2.65 -23.66
CA PHE A 126 12.91 -3.03 -23.54
C PHE A 126 13.17 -4.49 -23.90
N ARG A 127 12.28 -5.40 -23.49
CA ARG A 127 12.45 -6.85 -23.68
C ARG A 127 11.72 -7.40 -24.91
N GLY A 128 10.68 -6.72 -25.40
CA GLY A 128 9.82 -7.21 -26.49
C GLY A 128 8.83 -8.30 -26.05
N HIS A 129 8.56 -8.43 -24.75
CA HIS A 129 7.76 -9.53 -24.21
C HIS A 129 6.68 -9.06 -23.24
N GLN A 130 5.52 -9.72 -23.28
CA GLN A 130 4.31 -9.29 -22.60
C GLN A 130 4.11 -9.92 -21.21
N ASP A 131 4.77 -11.04 -20.95
CA ASP A 131 4.50 -11.86 -19.78
C ASP A 131 4.89 -11.19 -18.47
N VAL A 132 4.11 -11.47 -17.44
CA VAL A 132 4.31 -10.94 -16.09
C VAL A 132 4.02 -12.05 -15.08
N ILE A 133 4.87 -12.17 -14.07
CA ILE A 133 4.59 -12.96 -12.87
C ILE A 133 4.09 -12.02 -11.78
N THR A 134 2.93 -12.33 -11.20
CA THR A 134 2.40 -11.64 -10.02
C THR A 134 2.20 -12.61 -8.87
N LEU A 135 2.15 -12.09 -7.64
CA LEU A 135 1.83 -12.91 -6.48
C LEU A 135 0.32 -13.07 -6.33
N ASP A 136 -0.09 -14.20 -5.77
CA ASP A 136 -1.46 -14.39 -5.35
C ASP A 136 -1.91 -13.24 -4.41
N HIS A 137 -3.20 -12.90 -4.48
CA HIS A 137 -3.83 -11.76 -3.80
C HIS A 137 -3.26 -10.38 -4.13
N ALA A 138 -2.32 -10.24 -5.07
CA ALA A 138 -1.72 -8.96 -5.39
C ALA A 138 -2.71 -7.97 -6.02
N TYR A 139 -2.43 -6.69 -5.74
CA TYR A 139 -3.08 -5.53 -6.32
C TYR A 139 -2.01 -4.59 -6.86
N HIS A 140 -2.07 -4.27 -8.15
CA HIS A 140 -1.08 -3.41 -8.79
C HIS A 140 -1.60 -2.04 -9.20
N GLY A 141 -2.92 -1.80 -9.11
CA GLY A 141 -3.54 -0.54 -9.50
C GLY A 141 -4.91 -0.74 -10.13
N HIS A 142 -5.52 0.35 -10.58
CA HIS A 142 -6.88 0.34 -11.15
C HIS A 142 -6.96 0.62 -12.65
N LEU A 143 -5.82 0.84 -13.32
CA LEU A 143 -5.79 0.92 -14.79
C LEU A 143 -6.04 -0.47 -15.39
N SER A 144 -6.62 -0.55 -16.59
CA SER A 144 -6.99 -1.83 -17.21
C SER A 144 -5.81 -2.80 -17.30
N SER A 145 -4.64 -2.31 -17.72
CA SER A 145 -3.37 -3.05 -17.78
C SER A 145 -2.95 -3.66 -16.44
N LEU A 146 -3.29 -3.00 -15.33
CA LEU A 146 -2.95 -3.41 -13.97
C LEU A 146 -4.01 -4.32 -13.35
N ILE A 147 -5.27 -4.08 -13.68
CA ILE A 147 -6.38 -4.97 -13.34
C ILE A 147 -6.16 -6.34 -13.96
N GLU A 148 -5.72 -6.40 -15.23
CA GLU A 148 -5.46 -7.66 -15.94
C GLU A 148 -4.39 -8.53 -15.24
N ILE A 149 -3.42 -7.93 -14.57
CA ILE A 149 -2.35 -8.65 -13.86
C ILE A 149 -2.61 -8.83 -12.36
N SER A 150 -3.72 -8.30 -11.82
CA SER A 150 -4.02 -8.32 -10.37
C SER A 150 -4.95 -9.49 -9.99
N PRO A 151 -4.46 -10.56 -9.33
CA PRO A 151 -5.23 -11.78 -9.13
C PRO A 151 -6.52 -11.64 -8.35
N TYR A 152 -6.59 -10.68 -7.42
CA TYR A 152 -7.80 -10.47 -6.62
C TYR A 152 -9.05 -10.15 -7.47
N LYS A 153 -8.90 -9.62 -8.69
CA LYS A 153 -10.01 -9.32 -9.61
C LYS A 153 -10.51 -10.55 -10.35
N PHE A 154 -9.62 -11.36 -10.92
CA PHE A 154 -10.02 -12.51 -11.73
C PHE A 154 -10.24 -13.79 -10.92
N GLN A 155 -9.82 -13.84 -9.65
CA GLN A 155 -10.15 -14.95 -8.74
C GLN A 155 -11.52 -14.81 -8.08
N LYS A 156 -12.01 -13.57 -7.87
CA LYS A 156 -13.28 -13.28 -7.16
C LYS A 156 -14.33 -12.60 -8.04
N GLY A 157 -13.99 -12.29 -9.29
CA GLY A 157 -14.81 -11.48 -10.20
C GLY A 157 -15.25 -12.23 -11.45
N LYS A 158 -15.75 -11.47 -12.42
CA LYS A 158 -16.17 -11.96 -13.76
C LYS A 158 -15.02 -11.98 -14.77
N ASP A 159 -13.88 -11.41 -14.41
CA ASP A 159 -12.75 -11.23 -15.33
C ASP A 159 -11.98 -12.53 -15.48
N VAL A 160 -11.54 -12.83 -16.71
CA VAL A 160 -10.76 -14.03 -17.02
C VAL A 160 -9.28 -13.70 -16.96
N LYS A 161 -8.50 -14.54 -16.25
CA LYS A 161 -7.04 -14.46 -16.20
C LYS A 161 -6.47 -14.46 -17.63
N LYS A 162 -5.66 -13.47 -17.97
CA LYS A 162 -4.99 -13.40 -19.27
C LYS A 162 -3.86 -14.43 -19.36
N GLU A 163 -3.62 -14.94 -20.56
CA GLU A 163 -2.61 -15.98 -20.83
C GLU A 163 -1.18 -15.53 -20.46
N PHE A 164 -0.85 -14.26 -20.68
CA PHE A 164 0.47 -13.69 -20.36
C PHE A 164 0.69 -13.43 -18.85
N VAL A 165 -0.30 -13.71 -18.01
CA VAL A 165 -0.22 -13.49 -16.56
C VAL A 165 0.07 -14.82 -15.88
N HIS A 166 1.12 -14.87 -15.09
CA HIS A 166 1.50 -16.03 -14.29
C HIS A 166 1.35 -15.67 -12.82
N VAL A 167 0.78 -16.57 -12.02
CA VAL A 167 0.49 -16.28 -10.61
C VAL A 167 1.29 -17.23 -9.74
N ALA A 168 2.24 -16.66 -9.00
CA ALA A 168 3.01 -17.37 -7.98
C ALA A 168 2.29 -17.30 -6.62
N PRO A 169 2.42 -18.32 -5.77
CA PRO A 169 1.76 -18.31 -4.46
C PRO A 169 2.36 -17.24 -3.54
N THR A 170 1.52 -16.58 -2.72
CA THR A 170 2.00 -15.62 -1.71
C THR A 170 2.87 -16.34 -0.68
N PRO A 171 4.04 -15.79 -0.29
CA PRO A 171 4.94 -16.38 0.70
C PRO A 171 4.41 -16.21 2.14
N ASP A 172 3.28 -16.84 2.43
CA ASP A 172 2.62 -16.84 3.74
C ASP A 172 3.05 -18.07 4.56
N THR A 173 3.98 -17.86 5.49
CA THR A 173 4.49 -18.94 6.37
C THR A 173 3.50 -19.37 7.46
N TYR A 174 2.37 -18.66 7.61
CA TYR A 174 1.33 -18.99 8.59
C TYR A 174 0.15 -19.77 7.98
N ARG A 175 -0.36 -19.41 6.80
CA ARG A 175 -1.47 -20.18 6.18
C ARG A 175 -1.13 -20.80 4.83
N GLY A 176 -0.05 -20.34 4.22
CA GLY A 176 0.31 -20.69 2.85
C GLY A 176 0.81 -22.12 2.67
N LYS A 177 1.35 -22.36 1.46
CA LYS A 177 1.83 -23.65 0.96
C LYS A 177 3.02 -24.17 1.75
N TYR A 178 4.00 -23.30 2.03
CA TYR A 178 5.20 -23.63 2.80
C TYR A 178 5.19 -22.84 4.11
N ARG A 179 4.93 -23.54 5.21
CA ARG A 179 4.72 -22.92 6.53
C ARG A 179 6.00 -22.94 7.35
N GLU A 180 5.91 -22.45 8.58
CA GLU A 180 7.01 -22.43 9.56
C GLU A 180 7.60 -23.81 9.90
N ASP A 181 6.90 -24.91 9.63
CA ASP A 181 7.39 -26.28 9.77
C ASP A 181 8.17 -26.80 8.55
N HIS A 182 8.19 -26.03 7.46
CA HIS A 182 9.05 -26.32 6.31
C HIS A 182 10.51 -25.96 6.65
N ALA A 183 11.47 -26.78 6.21
CA ALA A 183 12.89 -26.58 6.54
C ALA A 183 13.45 -25.25 6.00
N ASP A 184 13.00 -24.83 4.82
CA ASP A 184 13.34 -23.53 4.22
C ASP A 184 12.16 -23.00 3.40
N PRO A 185 11.16 -22.36 4.02
CA PRO A 185 9.98 -21.89 3.31
C PRO A 185 10.31 -20.77 2.31
N ALA A 186 11.33 -19.95 2.60
CA ALA A 186 11.71 -18.83 1.73
C ALA A 186 12.21 -19.33 0.38
N SER A 187 13.16 -20.27 0.36
CA SER A 187 13.65 -20.86 -0.89
C SER A 187 12.56 -21.63 -1.60
N ALA A 188 11.70 -22.36 -0.89
CA ALA A 188 10.60 -23.10 -1.50
C ALA A 188 9.61 -22.18 -2.25
N TYR A 189 9.30 -21.00 -1.70
CA TYR A 189 8.48 -20.00 -2.39
C TYR A 189 9.21 -19.37 -3.60
N ALA A 190 10.51 -19.12 -3.49
CA ALA A 190 11.30 -18.65 -4.61
C ALA A 190 11.36 -19.68 -5.75
N ASP A 191 11.44 -20.96 -5.42
CA ASP A 191 11.44 -22.06 -6.39
C ASP A 191 10.11 -22.17 -7.16
N GLU A 192 8.97 -21.78 -6.57
CA GLU A 192 7.70 -21.68 -7.33
C GLU A 192 7.78 -20.61 -8.42
N VAL A 193 8.40 -19.46 -8.13
CA VAL A 193 8.62 -18.41 -9.13
C VAL A 193 9.59 -18.90 -10.20
N LYS A 194 10.68 -19.58 -9.80
CA LYS A 194 11.64 -20.17 -10.72
C LYS A 194 10.98 -21.17 -11.67
N LYS A 195 10.14 -22.06 -11.15
CA LYS A 195 9.38 -23.02 -11.96
C LYS A 195 8.48 -22.33 -12.98
N ILE A 196 7.78 -21.27 -12.58
CA ILE A 196 6.97 -20.47 -13.51
C ILE A 196 7.82 -19.87 -14.64
N ILE A 197 9.01 -19.37 -14.31
CA ILE A 197 9.95 -18.83 -15.31
C ILE A 197 10.39 -19.94 -16.28
N GLU A 198 10.75 -21.11 -15.77
CA GLU A 198 11.17 -22.26 -16.57
C GLU A 198 10.05 -22.74 -17.49
N ASP A 199 8.82 -22.89 -16.98
CA ASP A 199 7.65 -23.28 -17.75
C ASP A 199 7.33 -22.25 -18.86
N ALA A 200 7.39 -20.95 -18.54
CA ALA A 200 7.19 -19.90 -19.51
C ALA A 200 8.25 -19.91 -20.62
N HIS A 201 9.53 -20.08 -20.25
CA HIS A 201 10.62 -20.21 -21.22
C HIS A 201 10.45 -21.45 -22.11
N ASN A 202 10.08 -22.59 -21.53
CA ASN A 202 9.80 -23.84 -22.27
C ASN A 202 8.63 -23.68 -23.25
N SER A 203 7.68 -22.80 -22.96
CA SER A 203 6.57 -22.42 -23.86
C SER A 203 6.89 -21.26 -24.82
N GLY A 204 8.13 -20.76 -24.84
CA GLY A 204 8.60 -19.70 -25.74
C GLY A 204 8.30 -18.27 -25.29
N ARG A 205 7.94 -18.03 -24.02
CA ARG A 205 7.53 -16.73 -23.45
C ARG A 205 8.60 -16.10 -22.56
N LYS A 206 8.60 -14.78 -22.32
CA LYS A 206 9.65 -14.00 -21.58
C LYS A 206 9.05 -12.73 -20.89
N TYR A 207 9.73 -12.09 -19.91
CA TYR A 207 9.12 -11.08 -18.97
C TYR A 207 9.64 -9.62 -19.02
N GLY A 208 8.94 -8.65 -18.38
CA GLY A 208 9.43 -7.27 -18.09
C GLY A 208 8.89 -6.55 -16.80
N GLY A 209 9.70 -5.74 -16.06
CA GLY A 209 9.30 -4.83 -14.91
C GLY A 209 9.88 -3.37 -14.87
N ASN A 210 9.70 -2.55 -13.78
CA ASN A 210 10.26 -1.14 -13.58
C ASN A 210 10.46 -0.58 -12.12
N PRO A 211 10.92 0.72 -11.96
CA PRO A 211 10.37 1.75 -10.99
C PRO A 211 10.39 3.29 -11.38
N VAL A 212 9.92 4.21 -10.46
CA VAL A 212 9.14 5.50 -10.65
C VAL A 212 9.62 6.82 -9.84
N SER A 213 8.79 7.69 -9.15
CA SER A 213 8.73 9.22 -9.24
C SER A 213 8.77 10.30 -8.07
N CYS A 214 8.67 11.65 -8.35
CA CYS A 214 8.91 12.86 -7.48
C CYS A 214 8.23 14.30 -7.70
N ALA A 215 7.87 15.04 -6.60
CA ALA A 215 8.06 16.51 -6.29
C ALA A 215 7.86 16.80 -4.76
N VAL A 216 6.67 16.47 -4.24
CA VAL A 216 6.28 16.50 -2.80
C VAL A 216 7.21 15.68 -1.92
N GLY A 217 7.79 14.62 -2.49
CA GLY A 217 8.65 13.74 -1.75
C GLY A 217 9.98 14.35 -1.28
N LEU A 218 10.43 15.52 -1.76
CA LEU A 218 11.60 16.20 -1.13
C LEU A 218 11.34 16.53 0.34
N ALA A 219 10.24 17.23 0.62
CA ALA A 219 9.88 17.60 1.98
C ALA A 219 9.59 16.34 2.84
N VAL A 220 9.05 15.28 2.23
CA VAL A 220 8.84 14.01 2.91
C VAL A 220 10.18 13.33 3.23
N LEU A 221 11.13 13.29 2.29
CA LEU A 221 12.47 12.75 2.51
C LEU A 221 13.19 13.53 3.62
N ASP A 222 13.15 14.86 3.58
CA ASP A 222 13.71 15.71 4.64
C ASP A 222 13.16 15.35 6.02
N ILE A 223 11.84 15.17 6.14
CA ILE A 223 11.23 14.84 7.43
C ILE A 223 11.59 13.42 7.86
N ILE A 224 11.57 12.45 6.94
CA ILE A 224 11.97 11.06 7.22
C ILE A 224 13.40 11.01 7.76
N GLU A 225 14.32 11.75 7.13
CA GLU A 225 15.73 11.82 7.49
C GLU A 225 15.95 12.59 8.80
N ASN A 226 15.43 13.82 8.90
CA ASN A 226 15.69 14.71 10.05
C ASN A 226 14.99 14.27 11.34
N GLU A 227 13.85 13.59 11.25
CA GLU A 227 13.10 13.11 12.42
C GLU A 227 13.36 11.64 12.77
N ASP A 228 14.33 10.97 12.13
CA ASP A 228 14.64 9.54 12.31
C ASP A 228 13.37 8.66 12.23
N LEU A 229 12.51 8.90 11.24
CA LEU A 229 11.21 8.22 11.18
C LEU A 229 11.37 6.70 10.98
N GLN A 230 12.40 6.25 10.25
CA GLN A 230 12.70 4.83 10.09
C GLN A 230 13.18 4.18 11.39
N GLY A 231 14.09 4.83 12.13
CA GLY A 231 14.53 4.35 13.43
C GLY A 231 13.40 4.34 14.45
N ASN A 232 12.55 5.36 14.43
CA ASN A 232 11.34 5.43 15.25
C ASN A 232 10.38 4.27 14.93
N ALA A 233 10.08 4.03 13.65
CA ALA A 233 9.23 2.93 13.22
C ALA A 233 9.76 1.57 13.69
N LYS A 234 11.07 1.36 13.66
CA LYS A 234 11.70 0.14 14.20
C LYS A 234 11.53 0.02 15.72
N ARG A 235 11.83 1.08 16.47
CA ARG A 235 11.75 1.07 17.95
C ARG A 235 10.31 0.88 18.43
N VAL A 236 9.39 1.71 17.95
CA VAL A 236 7.98 1.69 18.34
C VAL A 236 7.29 0.43 17.82
N GLY A 237 7.60 0.01 16.58
CA GLY A 237 7.10 -1.23 16.01
C GLY A 237 7.46 -2.45 16.85
N ASN A 238 8.75 -2.59 17.22
CA ASN A 238 9.19 -3.67 18.11
C ASN A 238 8.48 -3.63 19.46
N TYR A 239 8.36 -2.45 20.08
CA TYR A 239 7.64 -2.30 21.34
C TYR A 239 6.17 -2.72 21.23
N LEU A 240 5.47 -2.29 20.17
CA LEU A 240 4.09 -2.66 19.90
C LEU A 240 3.94 -4.17 19.67
N THR A 241 4.82 -4.78 18.85
CA THR A 241 4.82 -6.23 18.62
C THR A 241 5.01 -7.01 19.93
N GLU A 242 5.91 -6.58 20.82
CA GLU A 242 6.10 -7.24 22.12
C GLU A 242 4.86 -7.11 23.02
N LEU A 243 4.19 -5.96 23.03
CA LEU A 243 2.93 -5.80 23.75
C LEU A 243 1.82 -6.69 23.16
N LEU A 244 1.71 -6.77 21.83
CA LEU A 244 0.75 -7.64 21.18
C LEU A 244 1.03 -9.11 21.50
N LYS A 245 2.29 -9.55 21.55
CA LYS A 245 2.64 -10.92 21.99
C LYS A 245 2.18 -11.21 23.41
N LYS A 246 2.29 -10.23 24.32
CA LYS A 246 1.72 -10.34 25.68
C LYS A 246 0.20 -10.44 25.67
N GLN A 247 -0.48 -9.77 24.73
CA GLN A 247 -1.93 -9.91 24.55
C GLN A 247 -2.29 -11.28 23.96
N LYS A 248 -1.51 -11.79 23.00
CA LYS A 248 -1.67 -13.14 22.44
C LYS A 248 -1.68 -14.22 23.53
N ALA A 249 -0.79 -14.11 24.51
CA ALA A 249 -0.75 -15.03 25.65
C ALA A 249 -2.02 -15.01 26.52
N LYS A 250 -2.80 -13.92 26.49
CA LYS A 250 -4.03 -13.73 27.29
C LYS A 250 -5.30 -14.03 26.51
N HIS A 251 -5.25 -13.95 25.19
CA HIS A 251 -6.43 -14.01 24.33
C HIS A 251 -6.31 -15.15 23.32
N THR A 252 -7.10 -16.20 23.54
CA THR A 252 -7.13 -17.40 22.68
C THR A 252 -7.58 -17.12 21.26
N LEU A 253 -8.24 -16.00 20.98
CA LEU A 253 -8.59 -15.61 19.62
C LEU A 253 -7.39 -15.15 18.79
N ILE A 254 -6.27 -14.74 19.40
CA ILE A 254 -5.10 -14.25 18.66
C ILE A 254 -4.25 -15.45 18.24
N GLY A 255 -4.28 -15.79 16.96
CA GLY A 255 -3.53 -16.89 16.37
C GLY A 255 -2.09 -16.52 16.05
N ASP A 256 -1.88 -15.38 15.39
CA ASP A 256 -0.54 -14.92 15.04
C ASP A 256 -0.40 -13.39 14.99
N ILE A 257 0.82 -12.90 15.15
CA ILE A 257 1.18 -11.49 15.05
C ILE A 257 2.37 -11.38 14.10
N ARG A 258 2.17 -10.70 12.98
CA ARG A 258 3.18 -10.55 11.93
C ARG A 258 3.35 -9.09 11.53
N GLY A 259 4.53 -8.70 11.11
CA GLY A 259 4.78 -7.34 10.67
C GLY A 259 6.22 -6.90 10.80
N ILE A 260 6.54 -5.77 10.19
CA ILE A 260 7.83 -5.10 10.30
C ILE A 260 7.57 -3.61 10.54
N GLY A 261 8.26 -3.03 11.52
CA GLY A 261 8.06 -1.64 11.91
C GLY A 261 6.61 -1.39 12.33
N LEU A 262 5.96 -0.38 11.73
CA LEU A 262 4.58 0.00 12.03
C LEU A 262 3.55 -0.62 11.08
N PHE A 263 3.93 -1.61 10.29
CA PHE A 263 3.00 -2.41 9.49
C PHE A 263 2.80 -3.77 10.15
N ILE A 264 1.77 -3.87 11.00
CA ILE A 264 1.51 -5.06 11.82
C ILE A 264 0.11 -5.60 11.54
N GLY A 265 0.01 -6.91 11.35
CA GLY A 265 -1.22 -7.66 11.24
C GLY A 265 -1.40 -8.64 12.39
N ILE A 266 -2.64 -8.85 12.79
CA ILE A 266 -3.04 -9.82 13.81
C ILE A 266 -4.00 -10.82 13.16
N ASP A 267 -3.63 -12.10 13.17
CA ASP A 267 -4.52 -13.18 12.77
C ASP A 267 -5.44 -13.54 13.92
N LEU A 268 -6.75 -13.50 13.67
CA LEU A 268 -7.74 -14.02 14.61
C LEU A 268 -8.20 -15.41 14.17
N VAL A 269 -8.16 -16.38 15.08
CA VAL A 269 -8.49 -17.79 14.80
C VAL A 269 -9.39 -18.39 15.88
N LYS A 270 -10.28 -19.30 15.49
CA LYS A 270 -11.12 -20.09 16.40
C LYS A 270 -10.46 -21.39 16.84
N ASP A 271 -9.62 -21.95 15.98
CA ASP A 271 -8.88 -23.20 16.19
C ASP A 271 -7.43 -22.93 15.78
N HIS A 272 -6.50 -23.12 16.72
CA HIS A 272 -5.07 -22.88 16.51
C HIS A 272 -4.40 -23.98 15.69
N LEU A 273 -4.86 -25.23 15.81
CA LEU A 273 -4.32 -26.36 15.06
C LEU A 273 -4.72 -26.24 13.59
N LYS A 274 -6.00 -25.96 13.34
CA LYS A 274 -6.54 -25.78 11.98
C LYS A 274 -6.34 -24.38 11.41
N ARG A 275 -5.92 -23.42 12.24
CA ARG A 275 -5.80 -21.98 11.91
C ARG A 275 -7.10 -21.41 11.32
N THR A 276 -8.25 -21.90 11.78
CA THR A 276 -9.56 -21.51 11.22
C THR A 276 -9.84 -20.04 11.50
N PRO A 277 -10.06 -19.17 10.47
CA PRO A 277 -10.22 -17.73 10.70
C PRO A 277 -11.46 -17.38 11.54
N ALA A 278 -11.30 -16.44 12.47
CA ALA A 278 -12.37 -15.89 13.30
C ALA A 278 -13.00 -14.65 12.64
N THR A 279 -13.57 -14.84 11.44
CA THR A 279 -14.05 -13.73 10.58
C THR A 279 -15.15 -12.90 11.26
N ALA A 280 -16.09 -13.55 11.95
CA ALA A 280 -17.21 -12.85 12.60
C ALA A 280 -16.72 -11.99 13.78
N GLU A 281 -15.77 -12.50 14.55
CA GLU A 281 -15.14 -11.82 15.68
C GLU A 281 -14.27 -10.65 15.19
N ALA A 282 -13.52 -10.84 14.11
CA ALA A 282 -12.75 -9.78 13.47
C ALA A 282 -13.66 -8.63 13.00
N GLN A 283 -14.78 -8.96 12.35
CA GLN A 283 -15.78 -7.95 11.96
C GLN A 283 -16.38 -7.24 13.16
N HIS A 284 -16.66 -7.96 14.25
CA HIS A 284 -17.16 -7.34 15.48
C HIS A 284 -16.17 -6.32 16.07
N ILE A 285 -14.88 -6.64 16.09
CA ILE A 285 -13.84 -5.75 16.62
C ILE A 285 -13.65 -4.52 15.74
N ILE A 286 -13.79 -4.66 14.42
CA ILE A 286 -13.55 -3.56 13.47
C ILE A 286 -14.76 -2.62 13.36
N TYR A 287 -15.99 -3.13 13.48
CA TYR A 287 -17.21 -2.39 13.12
C TYR A 287 -18.15 -2.08 14.29
N LYS A 288 -17.78 -2.42 15.52
CA LYS A 288 -18.55 -2.08 16.72
C LYS A 288 -17.79 -1.06 17.55
#